data_AF-A0A2C5VJ56-F1
#
_entry.id   AF-A0A2C5VJ56-F1
#
_cell.length_a   1.000
_cell.length_b   1.000
_cell.length_c   1.000
_cell.angle_alpha   90.00
_cell.angle_beta   90.00
_cell.angle_gamma   90.00
#
_symmetry.space_group_name_H-M   'P 1'
#
loop_
_entity.id
_entity.type
_entity.pdbx_description
1 polymer ?
#
loop_
_entity_poly.entity_id
_entity_poly.type
_entity_poly.pdbx_seq_one_letter_code
_entity_poly.pdbx_strand_id
1 'polypeptide(L)'
;MVLQLKLFGMDNVMSTPAQIFDLVLQVAEASGKSPSQLSRECKISPQRFFNWRRRGIPVAQVRHLSKALSGALLPHQLRPDLPEIFPAESDAEIQAA
;
A
#
# COMPACT_ATOMS: atom_id res chain seq x y z
N MET A 1 -22.54 7.41 14.90
CA MET A 1 -21.85 7.16 13.61
C MET A 1 -20.46 6.61 13.89
N VAL A 2 -20.38 5.39 14.40
CA VAL A 2 -19.10 4.68 14.58
C VAL A 2 -19.14 3.56 13.57
N LEU A 3 -18.71 3.84 12.35
CA LEU A 3 -18.44 2.79 11.37
C LEU A 3 -17.23 2.02 11.91
N GLN A 4 -17.54 0.98 12.67
CA GLN A 4 -16.70 -0.17 12.94
C GLN A 4 -16.14 -0.66 11.60
N LEU A 5 -14.95 -0.15 11.28
CA LEU A 5 -14.02 -0.70 10.31
C LEU A 5 -13.56 -2.05 10.88
N LYS A 6 -14.43 -3.07 10.78
CA LYS A 6 -14.00 -4.47 10.76
C LYS A 6 -12.95 -4.52 9.64
N LEU A 7 -11.64 -4.60 9.89
CA LEU A 7 -10.99 -5.76 10.50
C LEU A 7 -11.68 -7.04 10.01
N PHE A 8 -11.80 -7.15 8.68
CA PHE A 8 -12.17 -8.37 8.00
C PHE A 8 -10.87 -8.95 7.43
N GLY A 9 -10.57 -10.17 7.87
CA GLY A 9 -9.28 -10.84 7.73
C GLY A 9 -8.67 -10.74 6.34
N MET A 10 -7.40 -10.32 6.31
CA MET A 10 -6.48 -10.60 5.21
C MET A 10 -5.48 -11.66 5.69
N ASP A 11 -6.02 -12.77 6.17
CA ASP A 11 -5.27 -13.96 6.50
C ASP A 11 -4.82 -14.58 5.17
N ASN A 12 -3.60 -14.26 4.75
CA ASN A 12 -2.78 -15.06 3.84
C ASN A 12 -3.45 -15.56 2.53
N VAL A 13 -4.18 -14.69 1.82
CA VAL A 13 -4.60 -14.94 0.43
C VAL A 13 -3.78 -14.06 -0.50
N MET A 14 -3.05 -14.70 -1.42
CA MET A 14 -2.16 -14.08 -2.42
C MET A 14 -2.80 -12.83 -3.06
N SER A 15 -2.48 -11.66 -2.51
CA SER A 15 -3.05 -10.39 -2.96
C SER A 15 -2.45 -10.05 -4.32
N THR A 16 -3.28 -10.12 -5.35
CA THR A 16 -2.85 -9.83 -6.73
C THR A 16 -2.46 -8.35 -6.86
N PRO A 17 -1.57 -8.00 -7.81
CA PRO A 17 -1.26 -6.60 -8.11
C PRO A 17 -2.48 -5.70 -8.31
N ALA A 18 -3.56 -6.26 -8.87
CA ALA A 18 -4.81 -5.54 -9.10
C ALA A 18 -5.52 -5.22 -7.79
N GLN A 19 -5.64 -6.18 -6.88
CA GLN A 19 -6.28 -5.97 -5.57
C GLN A 19 -5.51 -4.99 -4.71
N ILE A 20 -4.17 -5.08 -4.68
CA ILE A 20 -3.33 -4.14 -3.95
C ILE A 20 -3.51 -2.73 -4.52
N PHE A 21 -3.56 -2.59 -5.85
CA PHE A 21 -3.76 -1.29 -6.47
C PHE A 21 -5.16 -0.73 -6.20
N ASP A 22 -6.19 -1.55 -6.26
CA ASP A 22 -7.56 -1.14 -5.96
C ASP A 22 -7.69 -0.70 -4.48
N LEU A 23 -6.99 -1.38 -3.55
CA LEU A 23 -6.87 -0.96 -2.14
C LEU A 23 -6.17 0.41 -2.01
N VAL A 24 -5.07 0.64 -2.73
CA VAL A 24 -4.39 1.94 -2.75
C VAL A 24 -5.34 3.06 -3.18
N LEU A 25 -6.16 2.82 -4.21
CA LEU A 25 -7.14 3.80 -4.67
C LEU A 25 -8.23 4.06 -3.62
N GLN A 26 -8.73 3.01 -2.96
CA GLN A 26 -9.74 3.15 -1.91
C GLN A 26 -9.21 3.96 -0.71
N VAL A 27 -7.99 3.67 -0.26
CA VAL A 27 -7.36 4.42 0.84
C VAL A 27 -7.05 5.86 0.43
N ALA A 28 -6.65 6.07 -0.82
CA ALA A 28 -6.45 7.40 -1.37
C ALA A 28 -7.72 8.24 -1.32
N GLU A 29 -8.84 7.67 -1.78
CA GLU A 29 -10.15 8.32 -1.81
C GLU A 29 -10.63 8.64 -0.39
N ALA A 30 -10.49 7.69 0.55
CA ALA A 30 -10.79 7.91 1.97
C ALA A 30 -9.93 9.02 2.60
N SER A 31 -8.72 9.22 2.08
CA SER A 31 -7.80 10.30 2.48
C SER A 31 -8.01 11.62 1.70
N GLY A 32 -9.02 11.69 0.83
CA GLY A 32 -9.31 12.86 0.00
C GLY A 32 -8.29 13.10 -1.13
N LYS A 33 -7.51 12.08 -1.52
CA LYS A 33 -6.49 12.17 -2.56
C LYS A 33 -6.97 11.53 -3.86
N SER A 34 -6.81 12.24 -4.97
CA SER A 34 -7.04 11.69 -6.31
C SER A 34 -5.84 10.86 -6.81
N PRO A 35 -6.06 9.90 -7.74
CA PRO A 35 -4.98 9.13 -8.37
C PRO A 35 -3.90 10.02 -9.02
N SER A 36 -4.31 11.15 -9.61
CA SER A 36 -3.41 12.13 -10.21
C SER A 36 -2.53 12.83 -9.17
N GLN A 37 -3.08 13.18 -8.00
CA GLN A 37 -2.27 13.73 -6.90
C GLN A 37 -1.26 12.72 -6.39
N LEU A 38 -1.69 11.46 -6.19
CA LEU A 38 -0.80 10.37 -5.79
C LEU A 38 0.36 10.14 -6.76
N SER A 39 0.09 10.14 -8.07
CA SER A 39 1.15 10.00 -9.08
C SER A 39 2.17 11.16 -9.01
N ARG A 40 1.71 12.38 -8.72
CA ARG A 40 2.57 13.57 -8.56
C ARG A 40 3.42 13.48 -7.30
N GLU A 41 2.82 13.09 -6.17
CA GLU A 41 3.53 12.88 -4.90
C GLU A 41 4.57 11.76 -5.02
N CYS A 42 4.25 10.70 -5.78
CA CYS A 42 5.19 9.62 -6.09
C CYS A 42 6.19 9.97 -7.21
N LYS A 43 6.13 11.18 -7.78
CA LYS A 43 7.00 11.68 -8.86
C LYS A 43 7.03 10.77 -10.09
N ILE A 44 5.88 10.26 -10.50
CA ILE A 44 5.72 9.39 -11.67
C ILE A 44 4.61 9.88 -12.59
N SER A 45 4.63 9.42 -13.84
CA SER A 45 3.52 9.69 -14.76
C SER A 45 2.24 8.95 -14.34
N PRO A 46 1.05 9.53 -14.58
CA PRO A 46 -0.23 8.84 -14.32
C PRO A 46 -0.32 7.49 -15.04
N GLN A 47 0.18 7.40 -16.27
CA GLN A 47 0.21 6.14 -17.02
C GLN A 47 1.05 5.07 -16.30
N ARG A 48 2.23 5.43 -15.76
CA ARG A 48 3.06 4.51 -15.00
C ARG A 48 2.37 4.07 -13.71
N PHE A 49 1.66 4.99 -13.05
CA PHE A 49 0.87 4.70 -11.85
C PHE A 49 -0.24 3.68 -12.15
N PHE A 50 -1.07 3.89 -13.18
CA PHE A 50 -2.12 2.94 -13.55
C PHE A 50 -1.59 1.58 -14.01
N ASN A 51 -0.39 1.54 -14.62
CA ASN A 51 0.26 0.29 -14.99
C ASN A 51 0.61 -0.59 -13.78
N TRP A 52 0.68 -0.05 -12.56
CA TRP A 52 0.90 -0.84 -11.34
C TRP A 52 -0.23 -1.82 -11.06
N ARG A 53 -1.46 -1.53 -11.50
CA ARG A 53 -2.59 -2.47 -11.40
C ARG A 53 -2.28 -3.82 -12.05
N ARG A 54 -1.51 -3.81 -13.14
CA ARG A 54 -1.12 -5.04 -13.87
C ARG A 54 0.26 -5.55 -13.49
N ARG A 55 1.22 -4.65 -13.25
CA ARG A 55 2.65 -4.99 -13.04
C ARG A 55 3.04 -5.11 -11.57
N GLY A 56 2.22 -4.60 -10.67
CA GLY A 56 2.53 -4.38 -9.26
C GLY A 56 3.35 -3.10 -9.02
N ILE A 57 3.44 -2.71 -7.75
CA ILE A 57 4.11 -1.50 -7.29
C ILE A 57 5.62 -1.74 -7.20
N PRO A 58 6.49 -0.96 -7.87
CA PRO A 58 7.94 -1.14 -7.75
C PRO A 58 8.44 -0.96 -6.32
N VAL A 59 9.42 -1.77 -5.87
CA VAL A 59 10.01 -1.71 -4.52
C VAL A 59 10.43 -0.29 -4.14
N ALA A 60 11.09 0.43 -5.06
CA ALA A 60 11.53 1.81 -4.85
C ALA A 60 10.37 2.80 -4.56
N GLN A 61 9.15 2.47 -4.99
CA GLN A 61 7.97 3.32 -4.85
C GLN A 61 7.10 2.97 -3.64
N VAL A 62 7.33 1.82 -3.01
CA VAL A 62 6.55 1.37 -1.85
C VAL A 62 6.61 2.38 -0.70
N ARG A 63 7.81 2.82 -0.32
CA ARG A 63 7.98 3.80 0.78
C ARG A 63 7.43 5.19 0.42
N HIS A 64 7.59 5.61 -0.83
CA HIS A 64 7.04 6.88 -1.31
C HIS A 64 5.51 6.87 -1.27
N LEU A 65 4.90 5.76 -1.69
CA LEU A 65 3.46 5.57 -1.69
C LEU A 65 2.89 5.51 -0.26
N SER A 66 3.52 4.74 0.63
CA SER A 66 3.15 4.69 2.04
C SER A 66 3.19 6.08 2.68
N LYS A 67 4.23 6.88 2.40
CA LYS A 67 4.34 8.27 2.85
C LYS A 67 3.28 9.19 2.23
N ALA A 68 3.00 9.06 0.94
CA ALA A 68 1.95 9.83 0.25
C ALA A 68 0.55 9.54 0.84
N LEU A 69 0.32 8.31 1.27
CA LEU A 69 -0.88 7.89 2.00
C LEU A 69 -0.82 8.20 3.50
N SER A 70 0.14 9.00 3.96
CA SER A 70 0.29 9.39 5.37
C SER A 70 0.38 8.19 6.33
N GLY A 71 0.94 7.07 5.86
CA GLY A 71 1.07 5.84 6.64
C GLY A 71 -0.21 4.98 6.72
N ALA A 72 -1.29 5.36 6.03
CA ALA A 72 -2.53 4.56 6.02
C ALA A 72 -2.37 3.17 5.38
N LEU A 73 -1.34 3.00 4.53
CA LEU A 73 -0.88 1.69 4.07
C LEU A 73 0.59 1.53 4.41
N LEU A 74 0.92 0.39 5.03
CA LEU A 74 2.28 0.03 5.41
C LEU A 74 2.99 -0.68 4.25
N PRO A 75 4.34 -0.60 4.18
CA PRO A 75 5.12 -1.22 3.11
C PRO A 75 4.85 -2.72 2.89
N HIS A 76 4.65 -3.49 3.97
CA HIS A 76 4.36 -4.92 3.90
C HIS A 76 2.97 -5.22 3.33
N GLN A 77 2.00 -4.29 3.47
CA GLN A 77 0.66 -4.42 2.89
C GLN A 77 0.66 -4.13 1.38
N LEU A 78 1.57 -3.25 0.93
CA LEU A 78 1.76 -2.91 -0.49
C LEU A 78 2.55 -3.99 -1.25
N ARG A 79 3.42 -4.70 -0.54
CA ARG A 79 4.27 -5.78 -1.08
C ARG A 79 4.35 -6.98 -0.13
N PRO A 80 3.25 -7.72 0.04
CA PRO A 80 3.25 -8.96 0.82
C PRO A 80 4.10 -10.06 0.16
N ASP A 81 4.41 -9.92 -1.13
CA ASP A 81 5.30 -10.80 -1.89
C ASP A 81 6.78 -10.71 -1.48
N LEU A 82 7.18 -9.65 -0.75
CA LEU A 82 8.58 -9.38 -0.39
C LEU A 82 8.74 -9.14 1.12
N PRO A 83 8.45 -10.15 1.98
CA PRO A 83 8.51 -10.00 3.43
C PRO A 83 9.93 -9.73 3.95
N GLU A 84 10.97 -10.21 3.25
CA GLU A 84 12.38 -9.96 3.61
C GLU A 84 12.77 -8.48 3.48
N ILE A 85 12.12 -7.73 2.57
CA ILE A 85 12.40 -6.32 2.31
C ILE A 85 11.48 -5.42 3.13
N PHE A 86 10.26 -5.86 3.36
CA PHE A 86 9.23 -5.14 4.09
C PHE A 86 8.67 -6.02 5.21
N PRO A 87 9.38 -6.11 6.35
CA PRO A 87 8.90 -6.89 7.49
C PRO A 87 7.59 -6.29 8.03
N ALA A 88 6.65 -7.18 8.39
CA ALA A 88 5.51 -6.78 9.19
C ALA A 88 6.00 -6.45 10.61
N GLU A 89 5.44 -5.41 11.24
CA GLU A 89 5.89 -4.91 12.54
C GLU A 89 5.74 -5.95 13.68
N SER A 90 5.12 -7.10 13.42
CA SER A 90 5.11 -8.25 14.32
C SER A 90 6.49 -8.88 14.59
N ASP A 91 7.51 -8.65 13.75
CA ASP A 91 8.86 -9.19 13.93
C ASP A 91 9.89 -8.17 14.44
N ALA A 92 9.59 -6.86 14.39
CA ALA A 92 10.54 -5.82 14.78
C ALA A 92 10.64 -5.62 16.31
N GLU A 93 9.64 -6.09 17.07
CA GLU A 93 9.58 -5.91 18.52
C GLU A 93 10.34 -7.00 19.33
N ILE A 94 10.80 -8.08 18.69
CA ILE A 94 11.47 -9.21 19.37
C ILE A 94 13.01 -9.10 19.35
N GLN A 95 13.60 -8.28 18.48
CA GLN A 95 15.07 -8.22 18.30
C GLN A 95 15.76 -7.05 19.02
N ALA A 96 15.03 -6.21 19.77
CA ALA A 96 15.58 -5.02 20.42
C ALA A 96 15.37 -4.96 21.96
N ALA A 97 15.05 -6.09 22.60
CA ALA A 97 14.93 -6.22 24.05
C ALA A 97 15.99 -7.17 24.62
#